data_AF-A0A3D2U2B5-F1
#
_entry.id   AF-A0A3D2U2B5-F1
#
_cell.length_a   1.000
_cell.length_b   1.000
_cell.length_c   1.000
_cell.angle_alpha   90.00
_cell.angle_beta   90.00
_cell.angle_gamma   90.00
#
_symmetry.space_group_name_H-M   'P 1'
#
loop_
_entity.id
_entity.type
_entity.pdbx_description
1 polymer ?
#
loop_
_entity_poly.entity_id
_entity_poly.type
_entity_poly.pdbx_seq_one_letter_code
_entity_poly.pdbx_strand_id
1 'polypeptide(L)'
;MTTPKVDLKNKWLAAVLAFLVPGLGHAYQRRRFKAVIYFSCVLGMFFTGMTLGEWKVVYWRWEPGGHRTFGYLAQVLVGLPALPARFQALRYTAPPLDGFGVERRLRLDTIKGSDVDSELDLPFTGRFRYRPDPDSFAPEAGGEFPNEPIINVTGRIRWQQEDGSFTGNFEGNGEDGKPIKLAIAGQPTVSPRVFAHGEITPSMLREEDTMPVRQFSNSLRYVHCDVEEGTRIGEIEGTVERSLVDWFQAPLEDKALEEIHGRLGRRYALAEVITWIAGLLNLLAIWDALEGPAYGYGDEEEMVEDDSVDR
;
A
#
# COMPACT_ATOMS: atom_id res chain seq x y z
N MET A 1 3.52 -39.49 42.66
CA MET A 1 2.41 -38.86 41.89
C MET A 1 2.44 -37.34 42.03
N THR A 2 3.12 -36.64 41.13
CA THR A 2 2.91 -35.20 40.90
C THR A 2 3.08 -34.94 39.42
N THR A 3 2.00 -35.05 38.66
CA THR A 3 1.93 -34.47 37.31
C THR A 3 2.20 -32.98 37.47
N PRO A 4 3.28 -32.39 36.91
CA PRO A 4 3.40 -30.94 36.86
C PRO A 4 2.35 -30.45 35.86
N LYS A 5 1.11 -30.32 36.34
CA LYS A 5 0.00 -29.76 35.58
C LYS A 5 0.33 -28.29 35.42
N VAL A 6 0.93 -27.92 34.27
CA VAL A 6 1.22 -26.52 33.95
C VAL A 6 -0.07 -25.74 34.15
N ASP A 7 -0.06 -24.78 35.07
CA ASP A 7 -1.24 -23.96 35.37
C ASP A 7 -1.49 -23.01 34.19
N LEU A 8 -2.39 -23.44 33.30
CA LEU A 8 -2.80 -22.66 32.14
C LEU A 8 -3.82 -21.63 32.61
N LYS A 9 -3.48 -20.35 32.39
CA LYS A 9 -4.45 -19.24 32.48
C LYS A 9 -5.60 -19.46 31.48
N ASN A 10 -6.53 -18.49 31.42
CA ASN A 10 -7.66 -18.54 30.49
C ASN A 10 -7.21 -18.85 29.04
N LYS A 11 -7.58 -20.05 28.58
CA LYS A 11 -7.15 -20.63 27.29
C LYS A 11 -7.69 -19.83 26.10
N TRP A 12 -8.94 -19.37 26.19
CA TRP A 12 -9.57 -18.55 25.15
C TRP A 12 -8.86 -17.21 24.99
N LEU A 13 -8.51 -16.57 26.11
CA LEU A 13 -7.75 -15.32 26.06
C LEU A 13 -6.36 -15.54 25.47
N ALA A 14 -5.70 -16.65 25.80
CA ALA A 14 -4.40 -16.99 25.20
C ALA A 14 -4.49 -17.18 23.68
N ALA A 15 -5.54 -17.86 23.18
CA ALA A 15 -5.77 -18.04 21.75
C ALA A 15 -6.01 -16.69 21.03
N VAL A 16 -6.85 -15.81 21.60
CA VAL A 16 -7.09 -14.47 21.04
C VAL A 16 -5.80 -13.66 21.01
N LEU A 17 -5.00 -13.68 22.08
CA LEU A 17 -3.72 -12.98 22.12
C LEU A 17 -2.72 -13.53 21.10
N ALA A 18 -2.63 -14.85 20.95
CA ALA A 18 -1.79 -15.49 19.93
C ALA A 18 -2.23 -15.17 18.49
N PHE A 19 -3.55 -15.01 18.27
CA PHE A 19 -4.08 -14.55 16.99
C PHE A 19 -3.72 -13.09 16.71
N LEU A 20 -3.83 -12.20 17.70
CA LEU A 20 -3.51 -10.77 17.50
C LEU A 20 -2.02 -10.54 17.25
N VAL A 21 -1.16 -11.18 18.05
CA VAL A 21 0.30 -11.09 17.92
C VAL A 21 0.89 -12.49 18.09
N PRO A 22 1.63 -13.00 17.08
CA PRO A 22 2.25 -14.31 17.16
C PRO A 22 3.08 -14.47 18.45
N GLY A 23 2.83 -15.56 19.20
CA GLY A 23 3.53 -15.86 20.46
C GLY A 23 3.02 -15.11 21.71
N LEU A 24 2.13 -14.12 21.59
CA LEU A 24 1.65 -13.35 22.75
C LEU A 24 0.78 -14.21 23.70
N GLY A 25 0.01 -15.16 23.18
CA GLY A 25 -0.73 -16.13 23.99
C GLY A 25 0.18 -16.99 24.87
N HIS A 26 1.32 -17.43 24.33
CA HIS A 26 2.33 -18.18 25.09
C HIS A 26 2.99 -17.31 26.15
N ALA A 27 3.28 -16.04 25.84
CA ALA A 27 3.80 -15.08 26.80
C ALA A 27 2.81 -14.86 27.96
N TYR A 28 1.51 -14.76 27.66
CA TYR A 28 0.44 -14.64 28.66
C TYR A 28 0.41 -15.86 29.59
N GLN A 29 0.54 -17.06 29.05
CA GLN A 29 0.66 -18.32 29.80
C GLN A 29 2.05 -18.56 30.42
N ARG A 30 2.94 -17.55 30.43
CA ARG A 30 4.32 -17.60 30.96
C ARG A 30 5.25 -18.59 30.25
N ARG A 31 4.88 -19.09 29.06
CA ARG A 31 5.70 -19.94 28.17
C ARG A 31 6.61 -19.07 27.28
N ARG A 32 7.59 -18.41 27.89
CA ARG A 32 8.42 -17.37 27.24
C ARG A 32 9.26 -17.87 26.06
N PHE A 33 9.87 -19.05 26.17
CA PHE A 33 10.68 -19.62 25.08
C PHE A 33 9.86 -19.84 23.80
N LYS A 34 8.69 -20.48 23.93
CA LYS A 34 7.73 -20.66 22.83
C LYS A 34 7.26 -19.32 22.27
N ALA A 35 6.96 -18.35 23.14
CA ALA A 35 6.55 -17.02 22.71
C ALA A 35 7.59 -16.38 21.79
N VAL A 36 8.86 -16.42 22.16
CA VAL A 36 9.96 -15.83 21.38
C VAL A 36 10.11 -16.55 20.03
N ILE A 37 10.09 -17.88 20.01
CA ILE A 37 10.21 -18.65 18.76
C ILE A 37 9.06 -18.35 17.80
N TYR A 38 7.82 -18.41 18.27
CA TYR A 38 6.67 -18.13 17.40
C TYR A 38 6.68 -16.68 16.92
N PHE A 39 6.99 -15.73 17.79
CA PHE A 39 7.09 -14.33 17.43
C PHE A 39 8.15 -14.09 16.34
N SER A 40 9.39 -14.53 16.56
CA SER A 40 10.49 -14.28 15.63
C SER A 40 10.33 -15.04 14.31
N CYS A 41 9.87 -16.29 14.37
CA CYS A 41 9.69 -17.12 13.19
C CYS A 41 8.52 -16.62 12.31
N VAL A 42 7.33 -16.42 12.90
CA VAL A 42 6.14 -16.01 12.15
C VAL A 42 6.31 -14.60 11.62
N LEU A 43 6.67 -13.62 12.46
CA LEU A 43 6.82 -12.24 12.00
C LEU A 43 8.04 -12.07 11.10
N GLY A 44 9.15 -12.74 11.38
CA GLY A 44 10.33 -12.72 10.52
C GLY A 44 10.02 -13.24 9.12
N MET A 45 9.29 -14.36 9.03
CA MET A 45 8.83 -14.92 7.77
C MET A 45 7.83 -13.99 7.05
N PHE A 46 6.84 -13.47 7.78
CA PHE A 46 5.85 -12.54 7.22
C PHE A 46 6.50 -11.28 6.65
N PHE A 47 7.36 -10.61 7.41
CA PHE A 47 8.02 -9.39 6.94
C PHE A 47 9.03 -9.66 5.83
N THR A 48 9.70 -10.82 5.83
CA THR A 48 10.56 -11.23 4.71
C THR A 48 9.73 -11.47 3.44
N GLY A 49 8.55 -12.07 3.56
CA GLY A 49 7.61 -12.17 2.45
C GLY A 49 7.15 -10.79 1.96
N MET A 50 6.76 -9.89 2.88
CA MET A 50 6.38 -8.52 2.55
C MET A 50 7.50 -7.78 1.81
N THR A 51 8.76 -7.85 2.26
CA THR A 51 9.88 -7.17 1.60
C THR A 51 10.19 -7.76 0.23
N LEU A 52 10.17 -9.09 0.07
CA LEU A 52 10.35 -9.76 -1.22
C LEU A 52 9.26 -9.39 -2.23
N GLY A 53 8.04 -9.14 -1.75
CA GLY A 53 6.89 -8.71 -2.53
C GLY A 53 6.72 -7.19 -2.63
N GLU A 54 7.73 -6.40 -2.26
CA GLU A 54 7.67 -4.92 -2.22
C GLU A 54 6.45 -4.34 -1.49
N TRP A 55 6.01 -5.03 -0.44
CA TRP A 55 4.85 -4.69 0.38
C TRP A 55 3.49 -4.80 -0.33
N LYS A 56 3.43 -5.52 -1.46
CA LYS A 56 2.24 -5.66 -2.33
C LYS A 56 1.60 -7.06 -2.32
N VAL A 57 2.10 -7.98 -1.50
CA VAL A 57 1.69 -9.40 -1.48
C VAL A 57 0.54 -9.73 -0.53
N VAL A 58 0.22 -8.83 0.39
CA VAL A 58 -0.86 -9.02 1.37
C VAL A 58 -1.88 -7.91 1.16
N TYR A 59 -3.03 -8.27 0.60
CA TYR A 59 -4.17 -7.39 0.39
C TYR A 59 -5.45 -8.23 0.29
N TRP A 60 -6.61 -7.58 0.43
CA TRP A 60 -7.90 -8.23 0.25
C TRP A 60 -8.62 -7.68 -0.97
N ARG A 61 -8.95 -8.55 -1.93
CA ARG A 61 -9.83 -8.23 -3.05
C ARG A 61 -10.76 -9.40 -3.33
N TRP A 62 -12.06 -9.10 -3.47
CA TRP A 62 -13.10 -10.11 -3.61
C TRP A 62 -14.18 -9.65 -4.60
N GLU A 63 -13.87 -9.74 -5.89
CA GLU A 63 -14.78 -9.36 -6.97
C GLU A 63 -15.38 -10.59 -7.65
N PRO A 64 -16.70 -10.62 -7.93
CA PRO A 64 -17.30 -11.63 -8.80
C PRO A 64 -16.76 -11.52 -10.22
N GLY A 65 -16.13 -12.58 -10.74
CA GLY A 65 -15.55 -12.60 -12.09
C GLY A 65 -14.17 -11.94 -12.22
N GLY A 66 -13.65 -11.33 -11.15
CA GLY A 66 -12.30 -10.75 -11.08
C GLY A 66 -11.33 -11.55 -10.21
N HIS A 67 -10.19 -10.93 -9.89
CA HIS A 67 -9.17 -11.53 -9.03
C HIS A 67 -9.66 -11.68 -7.59
N ARG A 68 -9.52 -12.89 -7.05
CA ARG A 68 -9.82 -13.21 -5.64
C ARG A 68 -8.56 -13.59 -4.90
N THR A 69 -8.28 -12.90 -3.82
CA THR A 69 -7.09 -13.12 -3.00
C THR A 69 -7.30 -14.24 -1.99
N PHE A 70 -7.43 -15.48 -2.45
CA PHE A 70 -7.62 -16.65 -1.57
C PHE A 70 -6.48 -16.82 -0.56
N GLY A 71 -5.25 -16.47 -0.96
CA GLY A 71 -4.07 -16.50 -0.10
C GLY A 71 -4.23 -15.68 1.18
N TYR A 72 -5.06 -14.63 1.17
CA TYR A 72 -5.31 -13.82 2.35
C TYR A 72 -5.95 -14.61 3.50
N LEU A 73 -6.69 -15.69 3.22
CA LEU A 73 -7.28 -16.54 4.26
C LEU A 73 -6.21 -17.19 5.14
N ALA A 74 -5.02 -17.46 4.59
CA ALA A 74 -3.86 -17.85 5.37
C ALA A 74 -3.21 -16.62 6.04
N GLN A 75 -2.96 -15.56 5.28
CA GLN A 75 -2.21 -14.38 5.75
C GLN A 75 -2.89 -13.67 6.93
N VAL A 76 -4.23 -13.61 6.97
CA VAL A 76 -5.00 -13.00 8.07
C VAL A 76 -4.69 -13.65 9.44
N LEU A 77 -4.27 -14.91 9.42
CA LEU A 77 -3.90 -15.66 10.64
C LEU A 77 -2.60 -15.15 11.26
N VAL A 78 -1.80 -14.34 10.56
CA VAL A 78 -0.63 -13.65 11.15
C VAL A 78 -1.06 -12.61 12.19
N GLY A 79 -2.32 -12.16 12.15
CA GLY A 79 -2.88 -11.24 13.13
C GLY A 79 -2.77 -9.78 12.73
N LEU A 80 -2.52 -8.93 13.73
CA LEU A 80 -2.44 -7.47 13.57
C LEU A 80 -1.62 -7.00 12.35
N PRO A 81 -0.47 -7.60 11.99
CA PRO A 81 0.28 -7.19 10.81
C PRO A 81 -0.47 -7.34 9.48
N ALA A 82 -1.41 -8.28 9.36
CA ALA A 82 -2.15 -8.57 8.13
C ALA A 82 -3.60 -8.04 8.13
N LEU A 83 -4.12 -7.59 9.28
CA LEU A 83 -5.46 -7.03 9.38
C LEU A 83 -5.67 -5.71 8.60
N PRO A 84 -4.67 -4.82 8.43
CA PRO A 84 -4.85 -3.59 7.66
C PRO A 84 -5.43 -3.83 6.27
N ALA A 85 -5.04 -4.90 5.57
CA ALA A 85 -5.61 -5.30 4.29
C ALA A 85 -7.15 -5.34 4.27
N ARG A 86 -7.77 -5.87 5.32
CA ARG A 86 -9.23 -5.94 5.41
C ARG A 86 -9.85 -4.57 5.64
N PHE A 87 -9.23 -3.72 6.45
CA PHE A 87 -9.68 -2.34 6.65
C PHE A 87 -9.52 -1.50 5.38
N GLN A 88 -8.41 -1.68 4.67
CA GLN A 88 -8.15 -0.98 3.41
C GLN A 88 -9.17 -1.38 2.35
N ALA A 89 -9.54 -2.66 2.25
CA ALA A 89 -10.58 -3.09 1.33
C ALA A 89 -11.97 -2.47 1.59
N LEU A 90 -12.23 -1.96 2.81
CA LEU A 90 -13.45 -1.22 3.12
C LEU A 90 -13.37 0.26 2.72
N ARG A 91 -12.15 0.81 2.65
CA ARG A 91 -11.87 2.20 2.22
C ARG A 91 -11.62 2.30 0.72
N TYR A 92 -11.24 1.19 0.09
CA TYR A 92 -10.88 1.11 -1.31
C TYR A 92 -12.14 1.12 -2.18
N THR A 93 -12.10 1.94 -3.21
CA THR A 93 -13.09 1.95 -4.28
C THR A 93 -12.37 1.60 -5.57
N ALA A 94 -12.79 0.52 -6.22
CA ALA A 94 -12.25 0.12 -7.51
C ALA A 94 -12.50 1.26 -8.51
N PRO A 95 -11.46 1.82 -9.14
CA PRO A 95 -11.67 2.73 -10.25
C PRO A 95 -12.35 1.96 -11.40
N PRO A 96 -13.29 2.57 -12.13
CA PRO A 96 -13.95 1.92 -13.25
C PRO A 96 -12.91 1.35 -14.21
N LEU A 97 -12.98 0.04 -14.44
CA LEU A 97 -12.24 -0.67 -15.47
C LEU A 97 -12.45 0.08 -16.80
N ASP A 98 -11.35 0.49 -17.44
CA ASP A 98 -11.18 1.44 -18.57
C ASP A 98 -10.93 2.94 -18.26
N GLY A 99 -10.84 3.35 -16.99
CA GLY A 99 -10.75 4.78 -16.61
C GLY A 99 -9.37 5.43 -16.46
N PHE A 100 -8.26 4.69 -16.54
CA PHE A 100 -6.90 5.26 -16.50
C PHE A 100 -6.26 5.19 -17.88
N GLY A 101 -6.71 6.09 -18.75
CA GLY A 101 -6.01 6.50 -19.95
C GLY A 101 -5.40 7.88 -19.70
N VAL A 102 -4.12 8.00 -19.99
CA VAL A 102 -3.25 9.20 -19.98
C VAL A 102 -3.90 10.46 -20.60
N GLU A 103 -4.92 10.29 -21.45
CA GLU A 103 -5.58 11.37 -22.20
C GLU A 103 -6.97 11.80 -21.68
N ARG A 104 -7.51 11.17 -20.62
CA ARG A 104 -8.87 11.49 -20.14
C ARG A 104 -8.88 11.99 -18.70
N ARG A 105 -9.23 13.28 -18.53
CA ARG A 105 -9.63 13.87 -17.24
C ARG A 105 -10.67 12.94 -16.58
N LEU A 106 -10.35 12.44 -15.38
CA LEU A 106 -11.28 11.63 -14.59
C LEU A 106 -12.54 12.45 -14.35
N ARG A 107 -13.70 12.03 -14.89
CA ARG A 107 -14.98 12.61 -14.48
C ARG A 107 -15.19 12.31 -13.01
N LEU A 108 -15.30 13.37 -12.21
CA LEU A 108 -15.45 13.34 -10.76
C LEU A 108 -16.58 12.44 -10.25
N ASP A 109 -17.61 12.29 -11.08
CA ASP A 109 -18.89 11.74 -10.70
C ASP A 109 -18.85 10.21 -10.52
N THR A 110 -17.73 9.54 -10.80
CA THR A 110 -17.69 8.09 -11.07
C THR A 110 -17.09 7.25 -9.93
N ILE A 111 -16.36 7.84 -8.98
CA ILE A 111 -15.61 7.06 -7.98
C ILE A 111 -15.77 7.67 -6.58
N LYS A 112 -16.59 7.04 -5.73
CA LYS A 112 -16.69 7.39 -4.30
C LYS A 112 -15.33 7.23 -3.62
N GLY A 113 -14.80 8.28 -2.98
CA GLY A 113 -13.54 8.19 -2.23
C GLY A 113 -12.25 8.33 -3.07
N SER A 114 -12.37 8.62 -4.37
CA SER A 114 -11.30 9.25 -5.15
C SER A 114 -11.58 10.74 -5.39
N ASP A 115 -12.42 11.34 -4.55
CA ASP A 115 -12.57 12.78 -4.53
C ASP A 115 -11.17 13.39 -4.42
N VAL A 116 -10.89 14.36 -5.29
CA VAL A 116 -9.76 15.26 -5.11
C VAL A 116 -9.77 15.67 -3.65
N ASP A 117 -8.64 15.51 -2.96
CA ASP A 117 -8.59 15.85 -1.53
C ASP A 117 -9.15 17.26 -1.37
N SER A 118 -10.19 17.42 -0.53
CA SER A 118 -10.84 18.71 -0.33
C SER A 118 -9.86 19.76 0.16
N GLU A 119 -8.77 19.31 0.78
CA GLU A 119 -7.62 20.12 1.14
C GLU A 119 -6.36 19.29 0.92
N LEU A 120 -5.35 19.87 0.29
CA LEU A 120 -4.03 19.27 0.12
C LEU A 120 -2.97 20.32 0.44
N ASP A 121 -1.95 19.94 1.21
CA ASP A 121 -0.69 20.68 1.36
C ASP A 121 0.46 19.69 1.46
N LEU A 122 1.12 19.44 0.32
CA LEU A 122 2.19 18.46 0.22
C LEU A 122 3.36 18.94 -0.64
N PRO A 123 4.57 18.39 -0.41
CA PRO A 123 5.67 18.52 -1.35
C PRO A 123 5.26 18.02 -2.74
N PHE A 124 5.69 18.76 -3.76
CA PHE A 124 5.43 18.47 -5.16
C PHE A 124 6.73 18.47 -5.95
N THR A 125 6.89 17.46 -6.79
CA THR A 125 7.98 17.35 -7.76
C THR A 125 7.39 17.01 -9.11
N GLY A 126 7.72 17.80 -10.13
CA GLY A 126 7.10 17.64 -11.43
C GLY A 126 7.68 18.55 -12.50
N ARG A 127 6.84 18.80 -13.49
CA ARG A 127 7.09 19.60 -14.68
C ARG A 127 5.99 20.63 -14.85
N PHE A 128 6.35 21.72 -15.50
CA PHE A 128 5.46 22.83 -15.79
C PHE A 128 5.70 23.34 -17.22
N ARG A 129 4.64 23.78 -17.89
CA ARG A 129 4.71 24.43 -19.21
C ARG A 129 3.58 25.45 -19.34
N TYR A 130 3.85 26.63 -19.89
CA TYR A 130 2.75 27.52 -20.30
C TYR A 130 2.09 26.99 -21.57
N ARG A 131 0.81 27.28 -21.74
CA ARG A 131 0.12 27.11 -23.02
C ARG A 131 0.55 28.23 -23.97
N PRO A 132 0.64 27.96 -25.28
CA PRO A 132 0.92 29.00 -26.27
C PRO A 132 -0.10 30.12 -26.17
N ASP A 133 0.37 31.37 -26.14
CA ASP A 133 -0.49 32.55 -26.11
C ASP A 133 -1.15 32.76 -27.49
N PRO A 134 -2.49 32.67 -27.62
CA PRO A 134 -3.17 32.85 -28.90
C PRO A 134 -2.91 34.21 -29.55
N ASP A 135 -2.70 35.25 -28.75
CA ASP A 135 -2.51 36.63 -29.22
C ASP A 135 -1.06 36.89 -29.69
N SER A 136 -0.13 36.01 -29.35
CA SER A 136 1.27 36.09 -29.79
C SER A 136 1.49 35.57 -31.22
N PHE A 137 0.46 34.98 -31.83
CA PHE A 137 0.54 34.36 -33.16
C PHE A 137 -0.21 35.18 -34.21
N ALA A 138 0.51 35.70 -35.21
CA ALA A 138 -0.12 36.31 -36.38
C ALA A 138 -0.77 35.21 -37.24
N PRO A 139 -2.07 35.29 -37.57
CA PRO A 139 -2.83 34.21 -38.23
C PRO A 139 -2.38 33.87 -39.68
N GLU A 140 -1.34 34.52 -40.20
CA GLU A 140 -0.92 34.41 -41.60
C GLU A 140 0.08 33.28 -41.87
N ALA A 141 0.64 32.64 -40.83
CA ALA A 141 1.52 31.49 -40.98
C ALA A 141 0.80 30.22 -40.49
N GLY A 142 0.32 29.38 -41.40
CA GLY A 142 -0.33 28.09 -41.07
C GLY A 142 0.61 27.03 -40.47
N GLY A 143 1.45 27.40 -39.51
CA GLY A 143 2.35 26.51 -38.78
C GLY A 143 1.74 26.03 -37.46
N GLU A 144 2.26 24.91 -36.95
CA GLU A 144 1.97 24.44 -35.59
C GLU A 144 2.44 25.47 -34.56
N PHE A 145 1.68 25.61 -33.46
CA PHE A 145 2.07 26.44 -32.33
C PHE A 145 3.42 25.94 -31.78
N PRO A 146 4.48 26.77 -31.71
CA PRO A 146 5.72 26.34 -31.10
C PRO A 146 5.45 26.00 -29.63
N ASN A 147 5.76 24.77 -29.23
CA ASN A 147 5.61 24.32 -27.85
C ASN A 147 6.52 25.16 -26.94
N GLU A 148 5.96 25.74 -25.89
CA GLU A 148 6.78 26.38 -24.85
C GLU A 148 7.65 25.34 -24.15
N PRO A 149 8.85 25.71 -23.67
CA PRO A 149 9.77 24.77 -23.03
C PRO A 149 9.17 24.19 -21.75
N ILE A 150 9.42 22.90 -21.52
CA ILE A 150 9.07 22.22 -20.28
C ILE A 150 10.10 22.60 -19.22
N ILE A 151 9.62 23.02 -18.06
CA ILE A 151 10.45 23.43 -16.91
C ILE A 151 10.24 22.41 -15.80
N ASN A 152 11.32 21.79 -15.32
CA ASN A 152 11.26 20.95 -14.12
C ASN A 152 11.08 21.84 -12.88
N VAL A 153 10.16 21.45 -12.00
CA VAL A 153 9.79 22.23 -10.81
C VAL A 153 9.75 21.37 -9.56
N THR A 154 10.20 21.94 -8.45
CA THR A 154 10.12 21.34 -7.12
C THR A 154 9.60 22.37 -6.13
N GLY A 155 8.69 21.98 -5.25
CA GLY A 155 8.04 22.93 -4.35
C GLY A 155 7.00 22.30 -3.44
N ARG A 156 6.01 23.11 -3.06
CA ARG A 156 4.80 22.66 -2.36
C ARG A 156 3.59 23.04 -3.18
N ILE A 157 2.65 22.12 -3.30
CA ILE A 157 1.35 22.35 -3.91
C ILE A 157 0.28 22.36 -2.84
N ARG A 158 -0.58 23.37 -2.87
CA ARG A 158 -1.63 23.58 -1.88
C ARG A 158 -2.93 23.93 -2.55
N TRP A 159 -4.02 23.28 -2.16
CA TRP A 159 -5.36 23.69 -2.57
C TRP A 159 -6.39 23.38 -1.50
N GLN A 160 -7.50 24.09 -1.58
CA GLN A 160 -8.69 23.88 -0.78
C GLN A 160 -9.92 23.98 -1.68
N GLN A 161 -10.91 23.14 -1.42
CA GLN A 161 -12.20 23.15 -2.09
C GLN A 161 -13.16 24.03 -1.27
N GLU A 162 -13.59 25.15 -1.85
CA GLU A 162 -14.61 26.04 -1.30
C GLU A 162 -15.77 26.15 -2.30
N ASP A 163 -17.01 25.93 -1.85
CA ASP A 163 -18.23 26.04 -2.65
C ASP A 163 -18.21 25.29 -4.01
N GLY A 164 -17.48 24.18 -4.08
CA GLY A 164 -17.34 23.36 -5.30
C GLY A 164 -16.25 23.83 -6.27
N SER A 165 -15.57 24.95 -5.99
CA SER A 165 -14.39 25.42 -6.72
C SER A 165 -13.11 25.08 -5.97
N PHE A 166 -12.08 24.65 -6.69
CA PHE A 166 -10.74 24.45 -6.12
C PHE A 166 -9.97 25.76 -6.22
N THR A 167 -9.45 26.23 -5.08
CA THR A 167 -8.58 27.40 -5.02
C THR A 167 -7.25 26.97 -4.39
N GLY A 168 -6.13 27.44 -4.93
CA GLY A 168 -4.84 26.95 -4.48
C GLY A 168 -3.66 27.58 -5.20
N ASN A 169 -2.46 27.23 -4.76
CA ASN A 169 -1.22 27.65 -5.38
C ASN A 169 -0.14 26.56 -5.36
N PHE A 170 0.74 26.64 -6.33
CA PHE A 170 2.04 26.00 -6.30
C PHE A 170 3.09 27.07 -5.99
N GLU A 171 3.94 26.80 -5.00
CA GLU A 171 5.09 27.63 -4.67
C GLU A 171 6.34 26.76 -4.67
N GLY A 172 7.31 27.09 -5.52
CA GLY A 172 8.51 26.28 -5.68
C GLY A 172 9.59 26.98 -6.47
N ASN A 173 10.59 26.21 -6.87
CA ASN A 173 11.67 26.67 -7.73
C ASN A 173 11.69 25.83 -9.01
N GLY A 174 11.98 26.49 -10.13
CA GLY A 174 12.39 25.81 -11.35
C GLY A 174 13.79 25.23 -11.21
N GLU A 175 14.18 24.37 -12.15
CA GLU A 175 15.53 23.78 -12.24
C GLU A 175 16.64 24.85 -12.24
N ASP A 176 16.36 26.01 -12.86
CA ASP A 176 17.23 27.19 -12.87
C ASP A 176 17.37 27.89 -11.50
N GLY A 177 16.71 27.40 -10.45
CA GLY A 177 16.65 28.03 -9.12
C GLY A 177 15.76 29.28 -9.06
N LYS A 178 15.06 29.64 -10.14
CA LYS A 178 14.11 30.75 -10.17
C LYS A 178 12.85 30.39 -9.37
N PRO A 179 12.37 31.27 -8.47
CA PRO A 179 11.13 31.04 -7.76
C PRO A 179 9.95 31.14 -8.73
N ILE A 180 9.04 30.17 -8.65
CA ILE A 180 7.84 30.07 -9.47
C ILE A 180 6.64 30.01 -8.52
N LYS A 181 5.67 30.89 -8.75
CA LYS A 181 4.40 30.92 -8.03
C LYS A 181 3.25 30.86 -9.03
N LEU A 182 2.44 29.81 -8.94
CA LEU A 182 1.35 29.57 -9.88
C LEU A 182 0.05 29.43 -9.09
N ALA A 183 -1.02 30.08 -9.54
CA ALA A 183 -2.36 29.84 -9.01
C ALA A 183 -2.94 28.59 -9.68
N ILE A 184 -3.61 27.72 -8.92
CA ILE A 184 -4.30 26.56 -9.49
C ILE A 184 -5.61 27.05 -10.11
N ALA A 185 -5.81 26.72 -11.37
CA ALA A 185 -6.98 27.06 -12.15
C ALA A 185 -7.82 25.82 -12.40
N GLY A 186 -9.13 25.92 -12.13
CA GLY A 186 -10.05 24.81 -12.31
C GLY A 186 -9.78 23.63 -11.38
N GLN A 187 -10.28 22.46 -11.78
CA GLN A 187 -10.26 21.28 -10.94
C GLN A 187 -9.00 20.45 -11.15
N PRO A 188 -8.17 20.22 -10.10
CA PRO A 188 -6.98 19.40 -10.22
C PRO A 188 -7.37 17.92 -10.38
N THR A 189 -6.59 17.18 -11.14
CA THR A 189 -6.71 15.74 -11.31
C THR A 189 -5.65 15.06 -10.45
N VAL A 190 -6.07 14.20 -9.53
CA VAL A 190 -5.16 13.51 -8.62
C VAL A 190 -5.50 12.03 -8.57
N SER A 191 -4.49 11.17 -8.61
CA SER A 191 -4.70 9.73 -8.44
C SER A 191 -5.33 9.43 -7.07
N PRO A 192 -6.10 8.32 -6.94
CA PRO A 192 -6.80 7.97 -5.72
C PRO A 192 -5.88 7.98 -4.49
N ARG A 193 -6.46 8.41 -3.37
CA ARG A 193 -5.77 8.45 -2.09
C ARG A 193 -5.36 7.05 -1.66
N VAL A 194 -6.33 6.14 -1.54
CA VAL A 194 -6.10 4.74 -1.19
C VAL A 194 -5.76 3.93 -2.44
N PHE A 195 -4.49 3.55 -2.59
CA PHE A 195 -4.01 2.84 -3.78
C PHE A 195 -2.72 2.08 -3.48
N ALA A 196 -2.61 0.83 -3.95
CA ALA A 196 -1.45 -0.01 -3.65
C ALA A 196 -0.24 0.33 -4.52
N HIS A 197 -0.45 0.48 -5.84
CA HIS A 197 0.64 0.69 -6.79
C HIS A 197 0.21 1.51 -8.02
N GLY A 198 0.27 2.84 -7.88
CA GLY A 198 -0.28 3.78 -8.85
C GLY A 198 0.67 4.07 -10.00
N GLU A 199 0.13 4.15 -11.20
CA GLU A 199 0.85 4.71 -12.34
C GLU A 199 1.10 6.20 -12.09
N ILE A 200 2.35 6.61 -12.20
CA ILE A 200 2.84 7.98 -12.05
C ILE A 200 3.56 8.46 -13.32
N THR A 201 3.36 7.75 -14.43
CA THR A 201 3.93 8.05 -15.73
C THR A 201 3.54 9.45 -16.18
N PRO A 202 4.51 10.35 -16.41
CA PRO A 202 4.23 11.66 -16.98
C PRO A 202 3.74 11.51 -18.41
N SER A 203 2.64 12.17 -18.69
CA SER A 203 1.73 11.96 -19.80
C SER A 203 1.56 13.23 -20.64
N MET A 204 1.26 14.35 -19.99
CA MET A 204 0.93 15.62 -20.63
C MET A 204 2.20 16.42 -20.93
N LEU A 205 3.13 16.45 -19.98
CA LEU A 205 4.37 17.22 -20.05
C LEU A 205 5.56 16.34 -20.40
N ARG A 206 5.46 15.65 -21.52
CA ARG A 206 6.52 14.76 -22.05
C ARG A 206 7.43 15.48 -23.05
N GLU A 207 8.73 15.20 -22.94
CA GLU A 207 9.71 15.62 -23.96
C GLU A 207 9.53 14.78 -25.23
N GLU A 208 9.54 15.43 -26.40
CA GLU A 208 9.20 14.85 -27.71
C GLU A 208 10.07 13.63 -28.05
N ASP A 209 11.33 13.60 -27.63
CA ASP A 209 12.30 12.54 -27.99
C ASP A 209 12.39 11.37 -26.98
N THR A 210 11.64 11.39 -25.88
CA THR A 210 11.77 10.37 -24.82
C THR A 210 10.71 9.28 -24.98
N MET A 211 11.06 8.00 -25.10
CA MET A 211 10.08 6.90 -25.10
C MET A 211 9.25 6.85 -23.79
N PRO A 212 7.96 6.47 -23.82
CA PRO A 212 7.13 6.44 -22.61
C PRO A 212 7.57 5.25 -21.75
N VAL A 213 8.33 5.53 -20.70
CA VAL A 213 8.66 4.53 -19.67
C VAL A 213 7.57 4.60 -18.61
N ARG A 214 6.77 3.54 -18.50
CA ARG A 214 5.75 3.47 -17.45
C ARG A 214 6.41 3.46 -16.08
N GLN A 215 5.97 4.34 -15.20
CA GLN A 215 6.47 4.46 -13.84
C GLN A 215 5.34 4.18 -12.85
N PHE A 216 5.63 3.42 -11.81
CA PHE A 216 4.65 3.05 -10.78
C PHE A 216 5.20 3.30 -9.38
N SER A 217 4.33 3.72 -8.46
CA SER A 217 4.72 4.00 -7.09
C SER A 217 3.62 3.71 -6.06
N ASN A 218 4.04 3.22 -4.90
CA ASN A 218 3.16 3.02 -3.74
C ASN A 218 3.04 4.30 -2.93
N SER A 219 4.15 5.02 -2.77
CA SER A 219 4.25 6.18 -1.90
C SER A 219 4.05 7.51 -2.62
N LEU A 220 3.82 7.50 -3.93
CA LEU A 220 3.57 8.70 -4.72
C LEU A 220 2.22 8.63 -5.43
N ARG A 221 1.60 9.79 -5.59
CA ARG A 221 0.38 10.03 -6.35
C ARG A 221 0.68 10.95 -7.49
N TYR A 222 0.14 10.64 -8.65
CA TYR A 222 0.15 11.53 -9.80
C TYR A 222 -0.82 12.69 -9.58
N VAL A 223 -0.39 13.90 -9.96
CA VAL A 223 -1.15 15.15 -9.87
C VAL A 223 -0.98 15.91 -11.18
N HIS A 224 -2.09 16.42 -11.70
CA HIS A 224 -2.15 17.29 -12.86
C HIS A 224 -3.12 18.44 -12.61
N CYS A 225 -2.67 19.67 -12.82
CA CYS A 225 -3.49 20.86 -12.63
C CYS A 225 -3.31 21.82 -13.80
N ASP A 226 -4.39 22.50 -14.17
CA ASP A 226 -4.27 23.73 -14.95
C ASP A 226 -3.82 24.84 -13.98
N VAL A 227 -2.96 25.74 -14.43
CA VAL A 227 -2.35 26.78 -13.59
C VAL A 227 -2.29 28.11 -14.30
N GLU A 228 -2.31 29.20 -13.53
CA GLU A 228 -2.33 30.57 -14.04
C GLU A 228 -1.27 31.43 -13.34
N GLU A 229 -0.61 32.28 -14.12
CA GLU A 229 0.28 33.33 -13.63
C GLU A 229 -0.05 34.64 -14.34
N GLY A 230 -0.79 35.52 -13.66
CA GLY A 230 -1.29 36.75 -14.26
C GLY A 230 -2.28 36.45 -15.39
N THR A 231 -1.88 36.75 -16.63
CA THR A 231 -2.68 36.45 -17.84
C THR A 231 -2.24 35.16 -18.55
N ARG A 232 -1.12 34.55 -18.15
CA ARG A 232 -0.61 33.34 -18.81
C ARG A 232 -1.23 32.11 -18.16
N ILE A 233 -1.75 31.22 -18.99
CA ILE A 233 -2.27 29.92 -18.56
C ILE A 233 -1.22 28.86 -18.87
N GLY A 234 -1.09 27.86 -18.02
CA GLY A 234 -0.19 26.73 -18.18
C GLY A 234 -0.77 25.45 -17.58
N GLU A 235 0.05 24.42 -17.62
CA GLU A 235 -0.25 23.11 -17.04
C GLU A 235 0.94 22.68 -16.18
N ILE A 236 0.64 22.08 -15.04
CA ILE A 236 1.62 21.49 -14.13
C ILE A 236 1.28 20.01 -13.91
N GLU A 237 2.29 19.16 -14.03
CA GLU A 237 2.15 17.70 -13.93
C GLU A 237 3.27 17.15 -13.05
N GLY A 238 2.96 16.26 -12.11
CA GLY A 238 3.98 15.70 -11.24
C GLY A 238 3.45 14.74 -10.22
N THR A 239 4.16 14.68 -9.09
CA THR A 239 3.90 13.73 -8.03
C THR A 239 3.86 14.39 -6.65
N VAL A 240 2.99 13.86 -5.80
CA VAL A 240 2.90 14.20 -4.36
C VAL A 240 2.99 12.93 -3.52
N GLU A 241 3.41 13.07 -2.26
CA GLU A 241 3.55 11.94 -1.36
C GLU A 241 2.19 11.33 -0.95
N ARG A 242 2.18 10.01 -0.77
CA ARG A 242 1.06 9.23 -0.24
C ARG A 242 1.45 8.69 1.13
N SER A 243 0.57 8.92 2.10
CA SER A 243 0.73 8.39 3.45
C SER A 243 0.79 6.86 3.47
N LEU A 244 1.56 6.30 4.41
CA LEU A 244 1.66 4.86 4.61
C LEU A 244 0.29 4.19 4.81
N VAL A 245 -0.61 4.85 5.53
CA VAL A 245 -1.97 4.34 5.83
C VAL A 245 -2.86 4.33 4.58
N ASP A 246 -2.45 4.93 3.48
CA ASP A 246 -3.24 4.97 2.25
C ASP A 246 -2.70 4.00 1.17
N TRP A 247 -1.48 3.46 1.30
CA TRP A 247 -0.97 2.42 0.37
C TRP A 247 -0.70 1.08 1.01
N PHE A 248 -0.37 1.04 2.30
CA PHE A 248 0.01 -0.20 2.97
C PHE A 248 -1.14 -1.21 2.94
N GLN A 249 -0.90 -2.37 2.31
CA GLN A 249 -1.89 -3.43 2.11
C GLN A 249 -3.19 -2.99 1.42
N ALA A 250 -3.16 -1.89 0.67
CA ALA A 250 -4.27 -1.52 -0.17
C ALA A 250 -4.52 -2.61 -1.24
N PRO A 251 -5.77 -2.77 -1.72
CA PRO A 251 -6.05 -3.68 -2.83
C PRO A 251 -5.25 -3.32 -4.08
N LEU A 252 -4.84 -4.34 -4.81
CA LEU A 252 -4.01 -4.22 -6.00
C LEU A 252 -4.86 -4.38 -7.27
N GLU A 253 -4.71 -3.46 -8.21
CA GLU A 253 -5.38 -3.44 -9.51
C GLU A 253 -4.76 -4.43 -10.49
N ASP A 254 -5.52 -4.82 -11.51
CA ASP A 254 -5.09 -5.83 -12.47
C ASP A 254 -3.85 -5.38 -13.27
N LYS A 255 -3.82 -4.12 -13.72
CA LYS A 255 -2.65 -3.52 -14.41
C LYS A 255 -1.41 -3.49 -13.52
N ALA A 256 -1.58 -3.16 -12.24
CA ALA A 256 -0.49 -3.14 -11.28
C ALA A 256 0.02 -4.56 -11.01
N LEU A 257 -0.89 -5.53 -10.84
CA LEU A 257 -0.55 -6.93 -10.67
C LEU A 257 0.20 -7.49 -11.89
N GLU A 258 -0.24 -7.15 -13.11
CA GLU A 258 0.47 -7.50 -14.35
C GLU A 258 1.89 -6.95 -14.39
N GLU A 259 2.09 -5.68 -14.04
CA GLU A 259 3.42 -5.05 -14.02
C GLU A 259 4.32 -5.67 -12.93
N ILE A 260 3.79 -5.90 -11.73
CA ILE A 260 4.51 -6.56 -10.64
C ILE A 260 4.89 -7.99 -11.01
N HIS A 261 3.97 -8.76 -11.60
CA HIS A 261 4.27 -10.10 -12.10
C HIS A 261 5.30 -10.08 -13.23
N GLY A 262 5.23 -9.09 -14.14
CA GLY A 262 6.22 -8.91 -15.19
C GLY A 262 7.61 -8.59 -14.65
N ARG A 263 7.69 -7.74 -13.61
CA ARG A 263 8.96 -7.23 -13.07
C ARG A 263 9.60 -8.14 -12.01
N LEU A 264 8.82 -8.68 -11.08
CA LEU A 264 9.31 -9.55 -10.01
C LEU A 264 9.27 -11.04 -10.40
N GLY A 265 8.34 -11.43 -11.27
CA GLY A 265 8.15 -12.81 -11.72
C GLY A 265 8.07 -13.80 -10.55
N ARG A 266 8.98 -14.78 -10.54
CA ARG A 266 9.04 -15.83 -9.52
C ARG A 266 9.26 -15.30 -8.09
N ARG A 267 9.87 -14.13 -7.92
CA ARG A 267 10.08 -13.55 -6.58
C ARG A 267 8.77 -13.18 -5.90
N TYR A 268 7.80 -12.67 -6.67
CA TYR A 268 6.49 -12.31 -6.14
C TYR A 268 5.71 -13.55 -5.70
N ALA A 269 5.66 -14.60 -6.53
CA ALA A 269 5.04 -15.86 -6.16
C ALA A 269 5.68 -16.50 -4.90
N LEU A 270 7.00 -16.44 -4.77
CA LEU A 270 7.70 -16.92 -3.58
C LEU A 270 7.31 -16.10 -2.34
N ALA A 271 7.21 -14.78 -2.47
CA ALA A 271 6.79 -13.89 -1.40
C ALA A 271 5.36 -14.20 -0.92
N GLU A 272 4.42 -14.45 -1.84
CA GLU A 272 3.07 -14.90 -1.50
C GLU A 272 3.11 -16.20 -0.67
N VAL A 273 3.80 -17.23 -1.17
CA VAL A 273 3.91 -18.53 -0.49
C VAL A 273 4.51 -18.40 0.90
N ILE A 274 5.57 -17.60 1.07
CA ILE A 274 6.20 -17.35 2.38
C ILE A 274 5.20 -16.72 3.35
N THR A 275 4.42 -15.73 2.92
CA THR A 275 3.41 -15.11 3.78
C THR A 275 2.24 -16.05 4.09
N TRP A 276 1.88 -16.96 3.19
CA TRP A 276 0.87 -17.99 3.45
C TRP A 276 1.36 -18.98 4.52
N ILE A 277 2.61 -19.46 4.38
CA ILE A 277 3.23 -20.35 5.36
C ILE A 277 3.29 -19.66 6.72
N ALA A 278 3.68 -18.38 6.80
CA ALA A 278 3.70 -17.63 8.05
C ALA A 278 2.34 -17.63 8.76
N GLY A 279 1.26 -17.40 8.01
CA GLY A 279 -0.10 -17.45 8.54
C GLY A 279 -0.53 -18.84 9.02
N LEU A 280 -0.27 -19.87 8.23
CA LEU A 280 -0.57 -21.26 8.61
C LEU A 280 0.27 -21.73 9.82
N LEU A 281 1.52 -21.30 9.93
CA LEU A 281 2.34 -21.54 11.11
C LEU A 281 1.76 -20.86 12.35
N ASN A 282 1.23 -19.63 12.21
CA ASN A 282 0.58 -18.97 13.34
C ASN A 282 -0.71 -19.69 13.75
N LEU A 283 -1.45 -20.30 12.82
CA LEU A 283 -2.60 -21.14 13.16
C LEU A 283 -2.21 -22.28 14.11
N LEU A 284 -1.09 -22.96 13.84
CA LEU A 284 -0.56 -24.00 14.71
C LEU A 284 -0.11 -23.43 16.07
N ALA A 285 0.46 -22.22 16.09
CA ALA A 285 0.82 -21.54 17.33
C ALA A 285 -0.42 -21.17 18.16
N ILE A 286 -1.50 -20.70 17.54
CA ILE A 286 -2.78 -20.41 18.20
C ILE A 286 -3.35 -21.69 18.81
N TRP A 287 -3.30 -22.80 18.08
CA TRP A 287 -3.72 -24.11 18.58
C TRP A 287 -2.88 -24.56 19.80
N ASP A 288 -1.55 -24.46 19.73
CA ASP A 288 -0.66 -24.76 20.88
C ASP A 288 -0.91 -23.82 22.07
N ALA A 289 -1.34 -22.57 21.83
CA ALA A 289 -1.76 -21.62 22.86
C ALA A 289 -3.07 -22.06 23.53
N LEU A 290 -4.03 -22.59 22.78
CA LEU A 290 -5.35 -22.98 23.26
C LEU A 290 -5.30 -24.28 24.08
N GLU A 291 -4.71 -25.35 23.54
CA GLU A 291 -4.78 -26.68 24.17
C GLU A 291 -3.78 -26.83 25.33
N GLY A 292 -2.61 -26.21 25.21
CA GLY A 292 -1.48 -26.43 26.11
C GLY A 292 -0.41 -27.34 25.48
N PRO A 293 0.71 -27.61 26.17
CA PRO A 293 1.78 -28.45 25.63
C PRO A 293 1.31 -29.90 25.43
N ALA A 294 1.62 -30.50 24.28
CA ALA A 294 1.33 -31.90 23.98
C ALA A 294 2.17 -32.93 24.77
N TYR A 295 3.06 -32.48 25.65
CA TYR A 295 3.91 -33.36 26.45
C TYR A 295 3.21 -33.78 27.75
N GLY A 296 2.57 -34.95 27.72
CA GLY A 296 2.48 -35.82 28.88
C GLY A 296 3.78 -36.61 29.00
N TYR A 297 4.71 -36.16 29.83
CA TYR A 297 5.79 -37.01 30.34
C TYR A 297 5.27 -37.68 31.62
N GLY A 298 5.23 -39.00 31.66
CA GLY A 298 4.83 -39.73 32.87
C GLY A 298 4.37 -41.19 32.76
N ASP A 299 4.58 -41.88 31.63
CA ASP A 299 4.28 -43.33 31.51
C ASP A 299 5.58 -44.16 31.47
N GLU A 300 6.61 -43.75 32.21
CA GLU A 300 7.61 -44.73 32.63
C GLU A 300 7.01 -45.43 33.85
N GLU A 301 6.55 -46.66 33.67
CA GLU A 301 6.25 -47.54 34.80
C GLU A 301 7.50 -47.59 35.68
N GLU A 302 7.43 -46.99 36.88
CA GLU A 302 8.40 -47.27 37.94
C GLU A 302 8.40 -48.79 38.11
N MET A 303 9.43 -49.47 37.58
CA MET A 303 9.71 -50.84 37.95
C MET A 303 9.95 -50.82 39.45
N VAL A 304 8.93 -51.21 40.21
CA VAL A 304 9.03 -51.50 41.63
C VAL A 304 9.99 -52.68 41.72
N GLU A 305 11.26 -52.44 42.03
CA GLU A 305 12.16 -53.47 42.54
C GLU A 305 11.52 -53.98 43.83
N ASP A 306 10.99 -55.20 43.76
CA ASP A 306 10.46 -55.95 44.88
C ASP A 306 11.63 -56.40 45.76
N ASP A 307 12.13 -55.48 46.59
CA ASP A 307 12.98 -55.80 47.73
C ASP A 307 12.09 -56.37 48.85
N SER A 308 11.51 -57.54 48.62
CA SER A 308 11.02 -58.40 49.70
C SER A 308 12.13 -59.35 50.13
N VAL A 309 12.88 -58.92 51.14
CA VAL A 309 13.66 -59.80 52.00
C VAL A 309 12.72 -60.79 52.66
N ASP A 310 12.93 -62.10 52.45
CA ASP A 310 12.45 -63.12 53.39
C ASP A 310 13.44 -64.29 53.51
N ARG A 311 14.11 -64.28 54.67
CA ARG A 311 14.60 -65.38 55.53
C ARG A 311 15.35 -66.57 54.95
#